data_AF-A0A2U1NMK5-F1
#
_entry.id   AF-A0A2U1NMK5-F1
#
_cell.length_a   1.000
_cell.length_b   1.000
_cell.length_c   1.000
_cell.angle_alpha   90.00
_cell.angle_beta   90.00
_cell.angle_gamma   90.00
#
_symmetry.space_group_name_H-M   'P 1'
#
loop_
_entity.id
_entity.type
_entity.pdbx_description
1 polymer ?
#
loop_
_entity_poly.entity_id
_entity_poly.type
_entity_poly.pdbx_seq_one_letter_code
_entity_poly.pdbx_strand_id
1 'polypeptide(L)'
;MDPSLASIQVLVTKLKSEIFSKQKSGHLYSFMPPSAYDTAWLAMIPHPQENNTPLFKGCLEWLLHNQKEEGYWGDLPTIDALPATLACMAALQKWGFGDENIERGASKITN
;
A
#
# COMPACT_ATOMS: atom_id res chain seq x y z
N MET A 1 -19.20 25.35 -32.74
CA MET A 1 -18.38 24.17 -32.34
C MET A 1 -19.26 23.28 -31.50
N ASP A 2 -19.15 21.96 -31.67
CA ASP A 2 -19.86 21.00 -30.82
C ASP A 2 -19.44 21.19 -29.35
N PRO A 3 -20.35 21.54 -28.42
CA PRO A 3 -20.04 21.77 -27.01
C PRO A 3 -19.38 20.56 -26.33
N SER A 4 -19.64 19.35 -26.83
CA SER A 4 -19.06 18.11 -26.32
C SER A 4 -17.57 18.00 -26.63
N LEU A 5 -17.17 18.39 -27.84
CA LEU A 5 -15.77 18.34 -28.29
C LEU A 5 -14.90 19.33 -27.50
N ALA A 6 -15.43 20.53 -27.24
CA ALA A 6 -14.74 21.54 -26.43
C ALA A 6 -14.49 21.02 -25.00
N SER A 7 -15.47 20.35 -24.41
CA SER A 7 -15.36 19.78 -23.06
C SER A 7 -14.33 18.65 -23.00
N ILE A 8 -14.30 17.77 -24.02
CA ILE A 8 -13.27 16.73 -24.14
C ILE A 8 -11.88 17.36 -24.29
N GLN A 9 -11.73 18.40 -25.11
CA GLN A 9 -10.44 19.08 -25.29
C GLN A 9 -9.91 19.68 -23.98
N VAL A 10 -10.80 20.28 -23.17
CA VAL A 10 -10.45 20.83 -21.87
C VAL A 10 -9.96 19.72 -20.92
N LEU A 11 -10.68 18.60 -20.86
CA LEU A 11 -10.29 17.47 -20.01
C LEU A 11 -8.96 16.85 -20.47
N VAL A 12 -8.76 16.68 -21.77
CA VAL A 12 -7.49 16.17 -22.34
C VAL A 12 -6.33 17.10 -22.00
N THR A 13 -6.54 18.42 -22.10
CA THR A 13 -5.51 19.41 -21.78
C THR A 13 -5.16 19.38 -20.30
N LYS A 14 -6.17 19.25 -19.42
CA LYS A 14 -5.97 19.11 -17.98
C LYS A 14 -5.20 17.83 -17.62
N LEU A 15 -5.58 16.70 -18.20
CA LEU A 15 -4.92 15.42 -17.94
C LEU A 15 -3.46 15.44 -18.43
N LYS A 16 -3.20 16.04 -19.59
CA LYS A 16 -1.83 16.23 -20.08
C LYS A 16 -0.98 17.10 -19.16
N SER A 17 -1.54 18.18 -18.59
CA SER A 17 -0.79 19.04 -17.67
C SER A 17 -0.53 18.36 -16.31
N GLU A 18 -1.46 17.52 -15.83
CA GLU A 18 -1.28 16.77 -14.60
C GLU A 18 -0.21 15.66 -14.74
N ILE A 19 -0.21 14.92 -15.84
CA ILE A 19 0.71 13.80 -16.08
C ILE A 19 2.09 14.25 -16.57
N PHE A 20 2.16 15.20 -17.51
CA PHE A 20 3.40 15.54 -18.23
C PHE A 20 4.03 16.87 -17.83
N SER A 21 3.55 17.52 -16.77
CA SER A 21 4.23 18.71 -16.24
C SER A 21 5.68 18.39 -15.89
N LYS A 22 6.64 19.15 -16.44
CA LYS A 22 8.09 19.00 -16.20
C LYS A 22 8.46 19.06 -14.70
N GLN A 23 7.61 19.66 -13.88
CA GLN A 23 7.78 19.76 -12.42
C GLN A 23 7.34 18.49 -11.67
N LYS A 24 6.57 17.60 -12.33
CA LYS A 24 6.00 16.36 -11.78
C LYS A 24 6.56 15.07 -12.38
N SER A 25 7.62 15.13 -13.20
CA SER A 25 8.31 13.93 -13.70
C SER A 25 8.82 13.02 -12.56
N GLY A 26 9.31 13.60 -11.45
CA GLY A 26 9.63 12.84 -10.22
C GLY A 26 8.41 12.40 -9.39
N HIS A 27 7.22 12.92 -9.72
CA HIS A 27 5.94 12.64 -9.07
C HIS A 27 5.20 11.44 -9.70
N LEU A 28 5.76 10.80 -10.74
CA LEU A 28 5.14 9.62 -11.35
C LEU A 28 4.91 8.50 -10.32
N TYR A 29 5.87 8.31 -9.40
CA TYR A 29 5.75 7.36 -8.29
C TYR A 29 4.65 7.72 -7.28
N SER A 30 4.19 8.98 -7.22
CA SER A 30 3.07 9.37 -6.36
C SER A 30 1.72 8.81 -6.82
N PHE A 31 1.62 8.46 -8.12
CA PHE A 31 0.40 7.87 -8.68
C PHE A 31 0.39 6.35 -8.49
N MET A 32 1.51 5.76 -8.06
CA MET A 32 1.57 4.34 -7.73
C MET A 32 1.16 4.17 -6.26
N PRO A 33 0.04 3.47 -5.98
CA PRO A 33 -0.32 3.17 -4.60
C PRO A 33 0.77 2.30 -3.97
N PRO A 34 1.00 2.42 -2.65
CA PRO A 34 1.96 1.57 -1.95
C PRO A 34 1.50 0.11 -2.02
N SER A 35 2.42 -0.77 -2.39
CA SER A 35 2.20 -2.21 -2.35
C SER A 35 2.37 -2.71 -0.92
N ALA A 36 1.27 -3.10 -0.28
CA ALA A 36 1.31 -3.66 1.07
C ALA A 36 2.15 -4.95 1.13
N TYR A 37 2.11 -5.77 0.07
CA TYR A 37 2.92 -6.98 -0.04
C TYR A 37 4.43 -6.67 0.00
N ASP A 38 4.89 -5.74 -0.84
CA ASP A 38 6.32 -5.36 -0.88
C ASP A 38 6.74 -4.65 0.41
N THR A 39 5.85 -3.82 0.98
CA THR A 39 6.09 -3.15 2.26
C THR A 39 6.26 -4.17 3.39
N ALA A 40 5.47 -5.24 3.41
CA ALA A 40 5.61 -6.31 4.39
C ALA A 40 6.94 -7.06 4.24
N TRP A 41 7.39 -7.32 3.01
CA TRP A 41 8.72 -7.91 2.77
C TRP A 41 9.85 -7.05 3.30
N LEU A 42 9.80 -5.74 3.07
CA LEU A 42 10.78 -4.80 3.62
C LEU A 42 10.71 -4.75 5.15
N ALA A 43 9.50 -4.78 5.74
CA ALA A 43 9.31 -4.80 7.19
C ALA A 43 9.94 -6.04 7.85
N MET A 44 10.09 -7.15 7.14
CA MET A 44 10.70 -8.38 7.68
C MET A 44 12.24 -8.35 7.72
N ILE A 45 12.90 -7.39 7.07
CA ILE A 45 14.37 -7.34 7.01
C ILE A 45 14.92 -6.96 8.38
N PRO A 46 15.77 -7.80 9.02
CA PRO A 46 16.33 -7.51 10.32
C PRO A 46 17.43 -6.44 10.26
N HIS A 47 17.53 -5.63 11.31
CA HIS A 47 18.64 -4.69 11.47
C HIS A 47 19.95 -5.45 11.74
N PRO A 48 21.08 -5.13 11.05
CA PRO A 48 22.30 -5.92 11.18
C PRO A 48 22.98 -5.80 12.55
N GLN A 49 22.73 -4.70 13.28
CA GLN A 49 23.37 -4.40 14.56
C GLN A 49 22.39 -4.37 15.75
N GLU A 50 21.07 -4.33 15.51
CA GLU A 50 20.06 -4.24 16.57
C GLU A 50 19.28 -5.55 16.57
N ASN A 51 19.38 -6.31 17.66
CA ASN A 51 18.65 -7.56 17.76
C ASN A 51 17.15 -7.30 17.92
N ASN A 52 16.33 -8.14 17.29
CA ASN A 52 14.87 -8.10 17.38
C ASN A 52 14.22 -6.79 16.88
N THR A 53 14.87 -6.10 15.93
CA THR A 53 14.38 -4.85 15.34
C THR A 53 14.41 -4.90 13.81
N PRO A 54 13.39 -4.39 13.09
CA PRO A 54 13.44 -4.28 11.64
C PRO A 54 14.40 -3.18 11.18
N LEU A 55 15.08 -3.42 10.05
CA LEU A 55 15.91 -2.41 9.38
C LEU A 55 15.06 -1.22 8.91
N PHE A 56 13.87 -1.50 8.39
CA PHE A 56 12.93 -0.49 7.88
C PHE A 56 11.72 -0.34 8.83
N LYS A 57 11.94 0.31 9.98
CA LYS A 57 10.91 0.54 11.02
C LYS A 57 9.62 1.16 10.47
N GLY A 58 9.74 2.13 9.56
CA GLY A 58 8.59 2.79 8.93
C GLY A 58 7.70 1.85 8.12
N CYS A 59 8.23 0.75 7.56
CA CYS A 59 7.42 -0.25 6.89
C CYS A 59 6.53 -1.00 7.88
N LEU A 60 7.08 -1.38 9.04
CA LEU A 60 6.31 -2.03 10.11
C LEU A 60 5.23 -1.11 10.69
N GLU A 61 5.57 0.16 10.93
CA GLU A 61 4.62 1.18 11.35
C GLU A 61 3.50 1.37 10.31
N TRP A 62 3.85 1.38 9.02
CA TRP A 62 2.86 1.48 7.96
C TRP A 62 1.88 0.30 8.00
N LEU A 63 2.35 -0.94 8.21
CA LEU A 63 1.47 -2.12 8.32
C LEU A 63 0.43 -1.93 9.44
N LEU A 64 0.85 -1.48 10.62
CA LEU A 64 -0.03 -1.29 11.79
C LEU A 64 -1.17 -0.30 11.51
N HIS A 65 -0.89 0.76 10.75
CA HIS A 65 -1.82 1.87 10.54
C HIS A 65 -2.61 1.79 9.22
N ASN A 66 -2.28 0.86 8.32
CA ASN A 66 -2.89 0.80 6.97
C ASN A 66 -3.68 -0.49 6.71
N GLN A 67 -4.02 -1.25 7.76
CA GLN A 67 -5.01 -2.32 7.63
C GLN A 67 -6.39 -1.72 7.34
N LYS A 68 -7.11 -2.26 6.36
CA LYS A 68 -8.48 -1.85 6.05
C LYS A 68 -9.44 -2.26 7.17
N GLU A 69 -10.60 -1.61 7.24
CA GLU A 69 -11.61 -1.88 8.27
C GLU A 69 -12.02 -3.36 8.28
N GLU A 70 -12.11 -3.96 7.10
CA GLU A 70 -12.48 -5.35 6.86
C GLU A 70 -11.30 -6.33 7.08
N GLY A 71 -10.17 -5.87 7.59
CA GLY A 71 -9.06 -6.71 8.08
C GLY A 71 -8.00 -7.09 7.05
N TYR A 72 -8.15 -6.72 5.78
CA TYR A 72 -7.16 -7.01 4.74
C TYR A 72 -6.15 -5.88 4.56
N TRP A 73 -5.04 -6.19 3.88
CA TRP A 73 -4.13 -5.21 3.30
C TRP A 73 -4.13 -5.33 1.77
N GLY A 74 -4.06 -4.19 1.09
CA GLY A 74 -4.18 -4.09 -0.37
C GLY A 74 -5.31 -3.17 -0.81
N ASP A 75 -5.53 -3.11 -2.12
CA ASP A 75 -6.47 -2.14 -2.71
C ASP A 75 -7.93 -2.59 -2.63
N LEU A 76 -8.22 -3.86 -2.92
CA LEU A 76 -9.58 -4.38 -3.00
C LEU A 76 -9.77 -5.60 -2.10
N PRO A 77 -10.97 -5.82 -1.53
CA PRO A 77 -11.27 -6.97 -0.67
C PRO A 77 -11.48 -8.27 -1.48
N THR A 78 -10.66 -8.50 -2.50
CA THR A 78 -10.70 -9.68 -3.40
C THR A 78 -9.65 -10.71 -3.02
N ILE A 79 -9.62 -11.83 -3.74
CA ILE A 79 -8.59 -12.87 -3.60
C ILE A 79 -7.16 -12.31 -3.78
N ASP A 80 -7.02 -11.22 -4.52
CA ASP A 80 -5.73 -10.55 -4.79
C ASP A 80 -5.13 -9.89 -3.54
N ALA A 81 -5.95 -9.62 -2.51
CA ALA A 81 -5.47 -9.10 -1.24
C ALA A 81 -4.95 -10.19 -0.29
N LEU A 82 -5.20 -11.48 -0.56
CA LEU A 82 -4.75 -12.57 0.32
C LEU A 82 -3.23 -12.62 0.48
N PRO A 83 -2.41 -12.56 -0.61
CA PRO A 83 -0.95 -12.58 -0.47
C PRO A 83 -0.43 -11.40 0.36
N ALA A 84 -0.96 -10.20 0.10
CA ALA A 84 -0.61 -9.00 0.84
C ALA A 84 -0.98 -9.14 2.32
N THR A 85 -2.20 -9.59 2.62
CA THR A 85 -2.70 -9.77 3.99
C THR A 85 -1.85 -10.79 4.76
N LEU A 86 -1.55 -11.94 4.15
CA LEU A 86 -0.69 -12.96 4.74
C LEU A 86 0.74 -12.44 4.99
N ALA A 87 1.32 -11.73 4.04
CA ALA A 87 2.65 -11.15 4.20
C ALA A 87 2.67 -10.12 5.34
N CYS A 88 1.65 -9.26 5.44
CA CYS A 88 1.53 -8.27 6.50
C CYS A 88 1.40 -8.93 7.88
N MET A 89 0.55 -9.95 8.00
CA MET A 89 0.40 -10.73 9.24
C MET A 89 1.72 -11.41 9.63
N ALA A 90 2.43 -12.04 8.68
CA ALA A 90 3.71 -12.67 8.95
C ALA A 90 4.78 -11.67 9.41
N ALA A 91 4.81 -10.47 8.82
CA ALA A 91 5.72 -9.41 9.21
C ALA A 91 5.43 -8.88 10.62
N LEU A 92 4.15 -8.65 10.95
CA LEU A 92 3.71 -8.26 12.29
C LEU A 92 4.07 -9.31 13.35
N GLN A 93 3.75 -10.58 13.05
CA GLN A 93 4.03 -11.71 13.93
C GLN A 93 5.54 -11.87 14.18
N LYS A 94 6.38 -11.70 13.15
CA LYS A 94 7.85 -11.81 13.25
C LYS A 94 8.42 -10.90 14.34
N TRP A 95 7.85 -9.72 14.52
CA TRP A 95 8.34 -8.72 15.47
C TRP A 95 7.51 -8.65 16.76
N GLY A 96 6.43 -9.44 16.88
CA GLY A 96 5.55 -9.44 18.04
C GLY A 96 4.76 -8.15 18.22
N PHE A 97 4.30 -7.55 17.11
CA PHE A 97 3.46 -6.35 17.11
C PHE A 97 2.12 -6.64 16.42
N GLY A 98 1.10 -5.84 16.75
CA GLY A 98 -0.16 -5.81 16.00
C GLY A 98 -1.02 -7.07 16.15
N ASP A 99 -1.08 -7.66 17.34
CA ASP A 99 -1.90 -8.87 17.60
C ASP A 99 -3.36 -8.68 17.14
N GLU A 100 -3.97 -7.53 17.45
CA GLU A 100 -5.32 -7.18 16.98
C GLU A 100 -5.42 -7.13 15.44
N ASN A 101 -4.38 -6.61 14.78
CA ASN A 101 -4.33 -6.59 13.31
C ASN A 101 -4.25 -8.01 12.75
N ILE A 102 -3.45 -8.89 13.37
CA ILE A 102 -3.31 -10.29 12.97
C ILE A 102 -4.64 -11.02 13.13
N GLU A 103 -5.35 -10.86 14.24
CA GLU A 103 -6.66 -11.49 14.48
C GLU A 103 -7.71 -11.07 13.44
N ARG A 104 -7.76 -9.77 13.12
CA ARG A 104 -8.66 -9.25 12.08
C ARG A 104 -8.30 -9.77 10.69
N GLY A 105 -7.00 -9.85 10.37
CA GLY A 105 -6.53 -10.43 9.11
C GLY A 105 -6.85 -11.91 8.98
N ALA A 106 -6.64 -12.69 10.04
CA ALA A 106 -7.00 -14.10 10.10
C ALA A 106 -8.49 -14.31 9.85
N SER A 107 -9.33 -13.53 10.53
CA SER A 107 -10.80 -13.57 10.37
C SER A 107 -11.25 -13.29 8.93
N LYS A 108 -10.51 -12.46 8.19
CA LYS A 108 -10.78 -12.15 6.78
C LYS A 108 -10.36 -13.27 5.81
N ILE A 109 -9.37 -14.09 6.17
CA ILE A 109 -8.91 -15.21 5.34
C ILE A 109 -9.82 -16.44 5.50
N THR A 110 -10.44 -16.60 6.66
CA THR A 110 -11.25 -17.79 6.99
C THR A 110 -12.74 -17.67 6.65
N ASN A 111 -13.23 -16.48 6.30
CA ASN A 111 -14.62 -16.20 5.91
C ASN A 111 -14.72 -15.87 4.41
#